data_AF-A0A0R3MGP3-F1
#
_entry.id   AF-A0A0R3MGP3-F1
#
_cell.length_a   1.000
_cell.length_b   1.000
_cell.length_c   1.000
_cell.angle_alpha   90.00
_cell.angle_beta   90.00
_cell.angle_gamma   90.00
#
_symmetry.space_group_name_H-M   'P 1'
#
loop_
_entity.id
_entity.type
_entity.pdbx_description
1 polymer ?
#
loop_
_entity_poly.entity_id
_entity_poly.type
_entity_poly.pdbx_seq_one_letter_code
_entity_poly.pdbx_strand_id
1 'polypeptide(L)' 'MAHAIIRGKNGRRYEVEFEDAPLRVEVHASEETVEIFVEADFETHPEERRRFAIINIPRHLFSEATGRTARRTAKDR' A
#
# COMPACT_ATOMS: atom_id res chain seq x y z
N MET A 1 -14.47 4.12 0.70
CA MET A 1 -13.95 3.24 -0.37
C MET A 1 -12.44 3.36 -0.48
N ALA A 2 -11.75 2.28 -0.12
CA ALA A 2 -10.31 2.19 -0.35
C ALA A 2 -10.04 1.91 -1.84
N HIS A 3 -8.96 2.45 -2.36
CA HIS A 3 -8.50 2.17 -3.71
C HIS A 3 -6.97 2.22 -3.76
N ALA A 4 -6.39 1.52 -4.73
CA ALA A 4 -4.98 1.64 -5.06
C ALA A 4 -4.85 2.21 -6.48
N ILE A 5 -4.07 3.28 -6.64
CA ILE A 5 -3.77 3.87 -7.94
C ILE A 5 -2.27 3.79 -8.19
N ILE A 6 -1.90 3.15 -9.30
CA ILE A 6 -0.51 3.04 -9.75
C ILE A 6 -0.40 3.66 -11.12
N ARG A 7 0.57 4.57 -11.31
CA ARG A 7 0.90 5.12 -12.63
C ARG A 7 2.28 4.67 -13.06
N GLY A 8 2.32 3.88 -14.14
CA GLY A 8 3.57 3.40 -14.70
C GLY A 8 4.32 4.49 -15.48
N LYS A 9 5.59 4.20 -15.83
CA LYS A 9 6.43 5.09 -16.65
C LYS A 9 5.82 5.43 -18.02
N ASN A 10 4.97 4.55 -18.55
CA ASN A 10 4.21 4.77 -19.78
C ASN A 10 3.01 5.74 -19.62
N GLY A 11 2.81 6.30 -18.42
CA GLY A 11 1.70 7.21 -18.12
C GLY A 11 0.35 6.52 -17.89
N ARG A 12 0.25 5.19 -18.06
CA ARG A 12 -1.01 4.46 -17.83
C ARG A 12 -1.33 4.42 -16.34
N ARG A 13 -2.60 4.69 -16.03
CA ARG A 13 -3.19 4.57 -14.70
C ARG A 13 -3.80 3.17 -14.56
N TYR A 14 -3.40 2.48 -13.51
CA TYR A 14 -3.97 1.23 -13.05
C TYR A 14 -4.65 1.52 -11.72
N GLU A 15 -5.92 1.14 -11.61
CA GLU A 15 -6.75 1.44 -10.45
C GLU A 15 -7.44 0.16 -10.00
N VAL A 16 -7.36 -0.11 -8.70
CA VAL A 16 -8.08 -1.18 -8.03
C VAL A 16 -9.01 -0.53 -7.03
N GLU A 17 -10.31 -0.76 -7.19
CA GLU A 17 -11.34 -0.37 -6.24
C GLU A 17 -11.63 -1.54 -5.29
N PHE A 18 -11.53 -1.29 -3.99
CA PHE A 18 -11.87 -2.28 -2.95
C PHE A 18 -13.27 -2.10 -2.38
N GLU A 19 -14.03 -1.12 -2.90
CA GLU A 19 -15.38 -0.78 -2.43
C GLU A 19 -15.40 -0.59 -0.90
N ASP A 20 -16.42 -1.11 -0.23
CA ASP A 20 -16.56 -1.13 1.22
C ASP A 20 -16.30 -2.54 1.81
N ALA A 21 -15.54 -3.36 1.07
CA ALA A 21 -15.17 -4.69 1.53
C ALA A 21 -14.24 -4.64 2.76
N PRO A 22 -14.30 -5.63 3.66
CA PRO A 22 -13.31 -5.77 4.73
C PRO A 22 -11.89 -5.88 4.16
N LEU A 23 -10.97 -5.09 4.73
CA LEU A 23 -9.59 -5.00 4.26
C LEU A 23 -8.62 -5.59 5.29
N ARG A 24 -7.65 -6.35 4.79
CA ARG A 24 -6.43 -6.71 5.51
C ARG A 24 -5.28 -5.91 4.92
N VAL A 25 -4.53 -5.23 5.79
CA VAL A 25 -3.31 -4.49 5.42
C VAL A 25 -2.15 -5.09 6.19
N GLU A 26 -1.14 -5.55 5.46
CA GLU A 26 0.10 -6.07 6.03
C GLU A 26 1.28 -5.25 5.53
N VAL A 27 2.25 -5.04 6.42
CA VAL A 27 3.50 -4.34 6.10
C VAL A 27 4.67 -5.22 6.49
N HIS A 28 5.41 -5.66 5.49
CA HIS A 28 6.57 -6.54 5.66
C HIS A 28 7.84 -5.74 5.35
N ALA A 29 8.75 -5.65 6.31
CA ALA A 29 10.01 -4.92 6.13
C ALA A 29 11.20 -5.88 6.14
N SER A 30 11.99 -5.87 5.06
CA SER A 30 13.28 -6.54 4.94
C SER A 30 14.42 -5.52 5.08
N GLU A 31 15.68 -5.91 4.94
CA GLU A 31 16.80 -4.95 4.90
C GLU A 31 16.72 -4.01 3.69
N GLU A 32 16.25 -4.50 2.55
CA GLU A 32 16.28 -3.76 1.29
C GLU A 32 14.93 -3.11 0.94
N THR A 33 13.82 -3.69 1.37
CA THR A 33 12.48 -3.32 0.92
C THR A 33 11.47 -3.21 2.07
N VAL A 34 10.44 -2.42 1.83
CA VAL A 34 9.17 -2.45 2.55
C VAL A 34 8.10 -2.85 1.54
N GLU A 35 7.45 -3.98 1.80
CA GLU A 35 6.27 -4.42 1.09
C GLU A 35 5.02 -3.98 1.85
N ILE A 36 4.08 -3.38 1.14
CA ILE A 36 2.73 -3.10 1.64
C ILE A 36 1.78 -3.96 0.83
N PHE A 37 1.08 -4.83 1.53
CA PHE A 37 0.08 -5.74 0.97
C PHE A 37 -1.30 -5.31 1.45
N VAL A 38 -2.21 -5.07 0.52
CA VAL A 38 -3.62 -4.76 0.80
C VAL A 38 -4.46 -5.80 0.11
N GLU A 39 -5.37 -6.43 0.86
CA GLU A 39 -6.27 -7.46 0.35
C GLU A 39 -7.69 -7.19 0.85
N ALA A 40 -8.67 -7.40 -0.02
CA ALA A 40 -10.09 -7.36 0.31
C ALA A 40 -10.73 -8.74 0.19
N ASP A 41 -11.89 -8.90 0.83
CA ASP A 41 -12.71 -10.12 0.77
C ASP A 41 -12.02 -11.39 1.28
N PHE A 42 -11.01 -11.21 2.15
CA PHE A 42 -10.18 -12.30 2.66
C PHE A 42 -10.98 -13.33 3.48
N GLU A 43 -12.11 -12.93 4.04
CA GLU A 43 -13.01 -13.81 4.81
C GLU A 43 -14.03 -14.57 3.94
N THR A 44 -14.34 -14.06 2.74
CA THR A 44 -15.50 -14.51 1.95
C THR A 44 -15.13 -15.15 0.61
N HIS A 45 -13.95 -14.86 0.07
CA HIS A 45 -13.52 -15.36 -1.24
C HIS A 45 -12.28 -16.25 -1.15
N PRO A 46 -12.17 -17.26 -2.03
CA PRO A 46 -10.91 -17.98 -2.21
C PRO A 46 -9.84 -17.05 -2.77
N GLU A 47 -8.56 -17.30 -2.44
CA GLU A 47 -7.41 -16.45 -2.77
C GLU A 47 -7.38 -15.98 -4.23
N GLU A 48 -7.67 -16.88 -5.18
CA GLU A 48 -7.72 -16.65 -6.63
C GLU A 48 -8.64 -15.48 -7.06
N ARG A 49 -9.64 -15.16 -6.23
CA ARG A 49 -10.71 -14.19 -6.53
C ARG A 49 -10.61 -12.93 -5.68
N ARG A 50 -9.65 -12.87 -4.74
CA ARG A 50 -9.50 -11.72 -3.87
C ARG A 50 -8.90 -10.56 -4.64
N ARG A 51 -9.39 -9.37 -4.35
CA ARG A 51 -8.80 -8.13 -4.84
C ARG A 51 -7.61 -7.81 -3.96
N PHE A 52 -6.44 -7.59 -4.55
CA PHE A 52 -5.26 -7.22 -3.81
C PHE A 52 -4.44 -6.15 -4.54
N ALA A 53 -3.67 -5.40 -3.76
CA ALA A 53 -2.61 -4.53 -4.26
C ALA A 53 -1.34 -4.77 -3.45
N ILE A 54 -0.22 -4.91 -4.15
CA ILE A 54 1.10 -5.07 -3.55
C ILE A 54 1.99 -3.94 -4.06
N ILE A 55 2.69 -3.29 -3.16
CA ILE A 55 3.75 -2.34 -3.51
C ILE A 55 5.02 -2.68 -2.75
N ASN A 56 6.12 -2.80 -3.49
CA ASN A 56 7.46 -3.02 -2.96
C ASN A 56 8.29 -1.74 -3.13
N ILE A 57 8.78 -1.19 -2.02
CA ILE A 57 9.48 0.09 -1.98
C ILE A 57 10.87 -0.11 -1.39
N PRO A 58 11.94 0.48 -1.94
CA PRO A 58 13.25 0.47 -1.29
C PRO A 58 13.17 1.05 0.13
N ARG A 59 13.66 0.31 1.12
CA ARG A 59 13.49 0.62 2.55
C ARG A 59 14.08 1.97 2.93
N HIS A 60 15.22 2.34 2.35
CA HIS A 60 15.85 3.63 2.62
C HIS A 60 14.95 4.81 2.20
N LEU A 61 14.28 4.71 1.04
CA LEU A 61 13.35 5.73 0.55
C LEU A 61 12.09 5.79 1.41
N PHE A 62 11.53 4.64 1.78
CA PHE A 62 10.36 4.57 2.64
C PHE A 62 10.65 5.20 4.02
N SER A 63 11.79 4.86 4.61
CA SER A 63 12.24 5.38 5.91
C SER A 63 12.47 6.89 5.86
N GLU A 64 13.12 7.38 4.81
CA GLU A 64 13.37 8.81 4.63
C GLU A 64 12.05 9.60 4.51
N ALA A 65 11.13 9.13 3.67
CA ALA A 65 9.82 9.75 3.45
C ALA A 65 8.99 9.78 4.75
N THR A 66 8.93 8.65 5.45
CA THR A 66 8.18 8.52 6.71
C THR A 66 8.77 9.41 7.80
N GLY A 67 10.09 9.41 7.96
CA GLY A 67 10.78 10.28 8.92
C GLY A 67 10.59 11.77 8.62
N ARG A 68 10.56 12.16 7.34
CA ARG A 68 10.27 13.54 6.92
C ARG A 68 8.84 13.96 7.31
N THR A 69 7.87 13.08 7.11
CA THR A 69 6.47 13.32 7.50
C THR A 69 6.33 13.47 9.01
N ALA A 70 6.91 12.54 9.79
CA ALA A 70 6.85 12.58 11.25
C ALA A 70 7.39 13.90 11.83
N ARG A 71 8.51 14.40 11.29
CA ARG A 71 9.09 15.70 11.70
C ARG A 71 8.19 16.90 11.38
N ARG A 72 7.44 16.87 10.28
CA ARG A 72 6.49 17.94 9.94
C ARG A 72 5.33 17.97 10.92
N THR A 73 4.70 16.82 11.16
CA THR A 73 3.59 16.70 12.11
C THR A 73 3.97 17.11 13.53
N ALA A 74 5.21 16.87 13.95
CA ALA A 74 5.72 17.29 15.25
C ALA A 74 5.95 18.81 15.36
N LYS A 75 6.17 19.51 14.23
CA LYS A 75 6.35 20.97 14.20
C LYS A 75 5.02 21.72 14.16
N ASP A 76 3.98 21.08 13.65
CA ASP A 76 2.61 21.63 13.55
C ASP A 76 1.77 21.36 14.82
N ARG A 77 2.37 20.75 15.85
CA ARG A 77 1.81 20.55 17.20
C ARG A 77 2.51 21.45 18.20
#